data_AF-V5I697-F1
#
_entry.id   AF-V5I697-F1
#
_cell.length_a   1.000
_cell.length_b   1.000
_cell.length_c   1.000
_cell.angle_alpha   90.00
_cell.angle_beta   90.00
_cell.angle_gamma   90.00
#
_symmetry.space_group_name_H-M   'P 1'
#
loop_
_entity.id
_entity.type
_entity.pdbx_description
1 polymer ?
#
loop_
_entity_poly.entity_id
_entity_poly.type
_entity_poly.pdbx_seq_one_letter_code
_entity_poly.pdbx_strand_id
1 'polypeptide(L)'
;GNGADLAIKNKKGQTPLDLCPDPNLCKTLTKCHKDKQSGEMEMGPNQNTQNSNINSTLDECLVCSDAKRDMLFQPCGHVTCCSACGPRVKKCLICRESVATRIKIEECLVCSDKKSAVLFKPCGHMCACESCSQIMKKCVMCRAQIELMVPMTVCAGGLGIISEVKADVE
;
A
#
# COMPACT_ATOMS: atom_id res chain seq x y z
N GLY A 1 21.40 -16.04 -19.02
CA GLY A 1 20.04 -15.68 -18.55
C GLY A 1 19.83 -14.20 -18.79
N ASN A 2 18.76 -13.83 -19.48
CA ASN A 2 18.46 -12.43 -19.80
C ASN A 2 17.86 -11.74 -18.57
N GLY A 3 18.73 -11.32 -17.64
CA GLY A 3 18.33 -10.49 -16.50
C GLY A 3 18.08 -9.04 -16.92
N ALA A 4 17.19 -8.35 -16.21
CA ALA A 4 16.97 -6.93 -16.40
C ALA A 4 18.26 -6.15 -16.09
N ASP A 5 18.59 -5.16 -16.92
CA ASP A 5 19.71 -4.26 -16.66
C ASP A 5 19.31 -3.26 -15.56
N LEU A 6 20.00 -3.36 -14.43
CA LEU A 6 19.78 -2.54 -13.25
C LEU A 6 20.29 -1.09 -13.42
N ALA A 7 20.97 -0.77 -14.51
CA ALA A 7 21.39 0.58 -14.85
C ALA A 7 20.34 1.36 -15.69
N ILE A 8 19.27 0.68 -16.15
CA ILE A 8 18.21 1.34 -16.94
C ILE A 8 17.50 2.37 -16.09
N LYS A 9 17.38 3.60 -16.62
CA LYS A 9 16.68 4.72 -15.98
C LYS A 9 15.30 4.91 -16.57
N ASN A 10 14.32 5.22 -15.73
CA ASN A 10 13.00 5.66 -16.17
C ASN A 10 13.02 7.11 -16.71
N LYS A 11 11.88 7.65 -17.16
CA LYS A 11 11.73 9.04 -17.62
C LYS A 11 12.08 10.10 -16.55
N LYS A 12 12.13 9.70 -15.28
CA LYS A 12 12.53 10.51 -14.12
C LYS A 12 14.00 10.31 -13.74
N GLY A 13 14.78 9.54 -14.52
CA GLY A 13 16.21 9.29 -14.28
C GLY A 13 16.52 8.26 -13.20
N GLN A 14 15.52 7.53 -12.68
CA GLN A 14 15.66 6.61 -11.56
C GLN A 14 15.91 5.17 -12.02
N THR A 15 16.84 4.49 -11.35
CA THR A 15 17.15 3.07 -11.56
C THR A 15 16.23 2.16 -10.73
N PRO A 16 16.18 0.84 -11.00
CA PRO A 16 15.49 -0.12 -10.13
C PRO A 16 15.93 -0.10 -8.66
N LEU A 17 17.18 0.29 -8.38
CA LEU A 17 17.69 0.40 -7.01
C LEU A 17 17.11 1.63 -6.29
N ASP A 18 16.96 2.75 -7.01
CA ASP A 18 16.38 3.99 -6.49
C ASP A 18 14.88 3.87 -6.17
N LEU A 19 14.21 2.87 -6.76
CA LEU A 19 12.78 2.62 -6.62
C LEU A 19 12.44 1.48 -5.64
N CYS A 20 13.44 0.90 -4.96
CA CYS A 20 13.23 -0.25 -4.08
C CYS A 20 12.91 0.19 -2.63
N PRO A 21 11.66 0.04 -2.16
CA PRO A 21 11.28 0.46 -0.80
C PRO A 21 11.65 -0.57 0.27
N ASP A 22 11.90 -1.82 -0.12
CA ASP A 22 12.22 -2.91 0.80
C ASP A 22 13.75 -2.98 1.05
N PRO A 23 14.22 -2.88 2.32
CA PRO A 23 15.64 -2.92 2.64
C PRO A 23 16.33 -4.25 2.32
N ASN A 24 15.61 -5.37 2.39
CA ASN A 24 16.14 -6.70 2.07
C ASN A 24 16.23 -6.92 0.56
N LEU A 25 15.24 -6.42 -0.19
CA LEU A 25 15.28 -6.43 -1.64
C LEU A 25 16.38 -5.48 -2.16
N CYS A 26 16.54 -4.30 -1.55
CA CYS A 26 17.61 -3.36 -1.88
C CYS A 26 19.00 -3.98 -1.66
N LYS A 27 19.21 -4.69 -0.54
CA LYS A 27 20.44 -5.46 -0.29
C LYS A 27 20.66 -6.54 -1.35
N THR A 28 19.60 -7.24 -1.75
CA THR A 28 19.66 -8.29 -2.77
C THR A 28 20.01 -7.69 -4.14
N LEU A 29 19.36 -6.59 -4.53
CA LEU A 29 19.60 -5.88 -5.79
C LEU A 29 21.03 -5.29 -5.82
N THR A 30 21.47 -4.67 -4.72
CA THR A 30 22.85 -4.17 -4.56
C THR A 30 23.87 -5.30 -4.69
N LYS A 31 23.62 -6.45 -4.04
CA LYS A 31 24.48 -7.63 -4.14
C LYS A 31 24.57 -8.14 -5.57
N CYS A 32 23.43 -8.30 -6.26
CA CYS A 32 23.42 -8.72 -7.66
C CYS A 32 24.08 -7.71 -8.61
N HIS A 33 24.03 -6.42 -8.30
CA HIS A 33 24.74 -5.38 -9.06
C HIS A 33 26.25 -5.49 -8.87
N LYS A 34 26.70 -5.70 -7.62
CA LYS A 34 28.12 -5.85 -7.25
C LYS A 34 28.72 -7.15 -7.80
N ASP A 35 27.94 -8.23 -7.84
CA ASP A 35 28.39 -9.54 -8.36
C ASP A 35 28.70 -9.53 -9.88
N LYS A 36 28.26 -8.50 -10.64
CA LYS A 36 28.69 -8.27 -12.04
C LYS A 36 30.01 -7.51 -12.17
N GLN A 37 30.49 -6.87 -11.11
CA GLN A 37 31.75 -6.12 -11.06
C GLN A 37 32.65 -6.71 -9.96
N SER A 38 33.29 -7.85 -10.24
CA SER A 38 34.47 -8.41 -9.54
C SER A 38 34.41 -8.59 -8.00
N GLY A 39 34.77 -9.78 -7.53
CA GLY A 39 34.81 -10.11 -6.10
C GLY A 39 35.74 -9.21 -5.28
N GLU A 40 35.28 -8.80 -4.09
CA GLU A 40 36.05 -8.63 -2.85
C GLU A 40 35.14 -8.11 -1.70
N MET A 41 35.57 -8.41 -0.47
CA MET A 41 34.82 -8.41 0.81
C MET A 41 34.68 -7.02 1.48
N GLU A 42 33.97 -7.02 2.62
CA GLU A 42 33.98 -6.06 3.75
C GLU A 42 32.90 -4.94 3.87
N MET A 43 32.01 -5.18 4.85
CA MET A 43 31.64 -4.39 6.06
C MET A 43 31.37 -2.87 6.04
N GLY A 44 30.26 -2.48 6.69
CA GLY A 44 30.19 -1.24 7.50
C GLY A 44 28.95 -0.35 7.30
N PRO A 45 28.23 0.07 8.37
CA PRO A 45 26.91 0.69 8.29
C PRO A 45 26.99 2.21 8.15
N ASN A 46 26.03 2.83 7.46
CA ASN A 46 25.71 4.23 7.75
C ASN A 46 24.23 4.56 7.54
N GLN A 47 23.61 4.96 8.64
CA GLN A 47 22.26 5.51 8.72
C GLN A 47 22.34 6.99 8.36
N ASN A 48 21.59 7.45 7.34
CA ASN A 48 21.00 8.79 7.39
C ASN A 48 19.96 9.03 6.29
N THR A 49 18.71 9.18 6.73
CA THR A 49 17.78 10.26 6.34
C THR A 49 17.56 10.56 4.86
N GLN A 50 16.45 10.02 4.31
CA GLN A 50 15.52 10.76 3.44
C GLN A 50 14.08 10.26 3.68
N ASN A 51 13.42 10.78 4.72
CA ASN A 51 12.11 10.35 5.19
C ASN A 51 10.92 11.12 4.56
N SER A 52 11.13 11.80 3.44
CA SER A 52 10.14 12.70 2.82
C SER A 52 9.56 12.20 1.49
N ASN A 53 10.10 11.12 0.90
CA ASN A 53 9.65 10.59 -0.40
C ASN A 53 8.84 9.27 -0.33
N ILE A 54 8.67 8.67 0.85
CA ILE A 54 7.99 7.36 0.96
C ILE A 54 6.47 7.50 0.77
N ASN A 55 5.86 8.55 1.35
CA ASN A 55 4.42 8.76 1.30
C ASN A 55 3.89 9.02 -0.12
N SER A 56 4.67 9.67 -1.00
CA SER A 56 4.25 9.93 -2.38
C SER A 56 4.14 8.65 -3.21
N THR A 57 4.98 7.64 -2.95
CA THR A 57 4.97 6.37 -3.70
C THR A 57 3.79 5.45 -3.30
N LEU A 58 3.28 5.60 -2.08
CA LEU A 58 2.15 4.81 -1.58
C LEU A 58 0.82 5.25 -2.19
N ASP A 59 0.74 6.49 -2.68
CA ASP A 59 -0.43 7.04 -3.36
C ASP A 59 -0.52 6.65 -4.85
N GLU A 60 0.61 6.38 -5.51
CA GLU A 60 0.65 6.09 -6.96
C GLU A 60 0.31 4.64 -7.30
N CYS A 61 -0.47 4.43 -8.36
CA CYS A 61 -0.84 3.10 -8.86
C CYS A 61 0.38 2.26 -9.21
N LEU A 62 0.51 1.05 -8.62
CA LEU A 62 1.63 0.14 -8.88
C LEU A 62 1.66 -0.45 -10.30
N VAL A 63 0.61 -0.22 -11.09
CA VAL A 63 0.49 -0.77 -12.46
C VAL A 63 0.86 0.28 -13.51
N CYS A 64 0.37 1.51 -13.38
CA CYS A 64 0.62 2.56 -14.38
C CYS A 64 1.52 3.69 -13.88
N SER A 65 1.72 3.84 -12.56
CA SER A 65 2.47 4.95 -11.95
C SER A 65 1.96 6.36 -12.30
N ASP A 66 0.75 6.47 -12.85
CA ASP A 66 0.19 7.74 -13.34
C ASP A 66 -1.00 8.24 -12.50
N ALA A 67 -1.82 7.33 -11.99
CA ALA A 67 -3.05 7.65 -11.26
C ALA A 67 -2.95 7.23 -9.80
N LYS A 68 -3.77 7.84 -8.94
CA LYS A 68 -3.83 7.45 -7.53
C LYS A 68 -4.42 6.06 -7.33
N ARG A 69 -4.01 5.37 -6.26
CA ARG A 69 -4.64 4.12 -5.85
C ARG A 69 -6.02 4.40 -5.26
N ASP A 70 -7.04 3.78 -5.82
CA ASP A 70 -8.44 3.94 -5.42
C ASP A 70 -9.21 2.61 -5.49
N MET A 71 -8.52 1.48 -5.63
CA MET A 71 -9.13 0.17 -5.80
C MET A 71 -8.78 -0.78 -4.66
N LEU A 72 -9.77 -1.07 -3.82
CA LEU A 72 -9.71 -2.02 -2.71
C LEU A 72 -9.98 -3.44 -3.21
N PHE A 73 -9.09 -4.38 -2.88
CA PHE A 73 -9.23 -5.79 -3.24
C PHE A 73 -9.72 -6.63 -2.08
N GLN A 74 -10.73 -7.46 -2.31
CA GLN A 74 -11.22 -8.45 -1.36
C GLN A 74 -10.75 -9.86 -1.76
N PRO A 75 -10.47 -10.74 -0.78
CA PRO A 75 -10.71 -10.56 0.66
C PRO A 75 -9.57 -9.85 1.43
N CYS A 76 -8.40 -9.63 0.81
CA CYS A 76 -7.22 -9.17 1.54
C CYS A 76 -7.32 -7.75 2.14
N GLY A 77 -8.10 -6.86 1.53
CA GLY A 77 -8.24 -5.46 1.97
C GLY A 77 -7.10 -4.53 1.55
N HIS A 78 -6.24 -4.95 0.63
CA HIS A 78 -5.16 -4.11 0.11
C HIS A 78 -5.63 -3.20 -1.01
N VAL A 79 -4.96 -2.05 -1.15
CA VAL A 79 -5.22 -1.03 -2.17
C VAL A 79 -3.93 -0.79 -2.95
N THR A 80 -3.87 -1.35 -4.16
CA THR A 80 -2.60 -1.44 -4.91
C THR A 80 -2.57 -0.64 -6.20
N CYS A 81 -3.72 -0.30 -6.77
CA CYS A 81 -3.79 0.31 -8.09
C CYS A 81 -5.00 1.25 -8.24
N CYS A 82 -5.01 1.99 -9.34
CA CYS A 82 -6.17 2.78 -9.74
C CYS A 82 -7.26 1.89 -10.34
N SER A 83 -8.46 2.46 -10.48
CA SER A 83 -9.68 1.80 -10.92
C SER A 83 -9.63 1.39 -12.38
N ALA A 84 -8.92 2.14 -13.23
CA ALA A 84 -8.65 1.76 -14.61
C ALA A 84 -7.73 0.52 -14.72
N CYS A 85 -6.82 0.32 -13.76
CA CYS A 85 -5.90 -0.81 -13.76
C CYS A 85 -6.47 -2.06 -13.06
N GLY A 86 -7.34 -1.87 -12.07
CA GLY A 86 -7.93 -2.93 -11.23
C GLY A 86 -8.47 -4.16 -11.99
N PRO A 87 -9.24 -4.00 -13.09
CA PRO A 87 -9.80 -5.13 -13.84
C PRO A 87 -8.75 -6.15 -14.34
N ARG A 88 -7.52 -5.71 -14.58
CA ARG A 88 -6.40 -6.53 -15.08
C ARG A 88 -5.67 -7.31 -13.97
N VAL A 89 -5.83 -6.91 -12.71
CA VAL A 89 -5.08 -7.48 -11.59
C VAL A 89 -5.81 -8.69 -11.01
N LYS A 90 -5.29 -9.91 -11.21
CA LYS A 90 -5.92 -11.17 -10.74
C LYS A 90 -5.47 -11.61 -9.35
N LYS A 91 -4.26 -11.23 -8.95
CA LYS A 91 -3.68 -11.45 -7.61
C LYS A 91 -3.20 -10.13 -7.04
N CYS A 92 -3.35 -9.94 -5.74
CA CYS A 92 -2.92 -8.72 -5.05
C CYS A 92 -1.41 -8.50 -5.22
N LEU A 93 -1.00 -7.28 -5.57
CA LEU A 93 0.41 -6.95 -5.81
C LEU A 93 1.24 -6.86 -4.52
N ILE A 94 0.58 -6.78 -3.36
CA ILE A 94 1.22 -6.75 -2.04
C ILE A 94 1.33 -8.17 -1.47
N CYS A 95 0.19 -8.85 -1.24
CA CYS A 95 0.16 -10.13 -0.53
C CYS A 95 -0.02 -11.36 -1.43
N ARG A 96 -0.16 -11.20 -2.75
CA ARG A 96 -0.37 -12.29 -3.74
C ARG A 96 -1.68 -13.09 -3.59
N GLU A 97 -2.54 -12.73 -2.64
CA GLU A 97 -3.89 -13.27 -2.48
C GLU A 97 -4.72 -13.12 -3.76
N SER A 98 -5.55 -14.11 -4.07
CA SER A 98 -6.41 -14.04 -5.26
C SER A 98 -7.49 -12.96 -5.09
N VAL A 99 -7.67 -12.12 -6.11
CA VAL A 99 -8.61 -10.99 -6.05
C VAL A 99 -10.00 -11.45 -6.49
N ALA A 100 -10.88 -11.67 -5.52
CA ALA A 100 -12.27 -12.03 -5.74
C ALA A 100 -13.08 -10.80 -6.19
N THR A 101 -13.06 -9.73 -5.39
CA THR A 101 -13.86 -8.51 -5.62
C THR A 101 -12.98 -7.27 -5.63
N ARG A 102 -13.40 -6.27 -6.42
CA ARG A 102 -12.72 -4.99 -6.64
C ARG A 102 -13.70 -3.88 -6.32
N ILE A 103 -13.38 -3.05 -5.34
CA ILE A 103 -14.26 -1.98 -4.86
C ILE A 103 -13.52 -0.66 -5.05
N LYS A 104 -14.13 0.27 -5.81
CA LYS A 104 -13.59 1.62 -5.94
C LYS A 104 -13.87 2.41 -4.66
N ILE A 105 -12.86 3.11 -4.17
CA ILE A 105 -12.93 3.91 -2.95
C ILE A 105 -13.52 5.28 -3.30
N GLU A 106 -14.70 5.53 -2.75
CA GLU A 106 -15.42 6.78 -2.95
C GLU A 106 -15.20 7.76 -1.77
N GLU A 107 -15.92 8.88 -1.81
CA GLU A 107 -15.92 9.86 -0.72
C GLU A 107 -16.49 9.27 0.57
N CYS A 108 -16.16 9.90 1.69
CA CYS A 108 -16.64 9.52 3.01
C CYS A 108 -18.16 9.66 3.05
N LEU A 109 -18.87 8.57 3.38
CA LEU A 109 -20.34 8.58 3.46
C LEU A 109 -20.89 9.39 4.64
N VAL A 110 -20.03 9.82 5.56
CA VAL A 110 -20.41 10.58 6.75
C VAL A 110 -20.35 12.08 6.49
N CYS A 111 -19.23 12.59 5.96
CA CYS A 111 -19.06 14.03 5.72
C CYS A 111 -19.20 14.45 4.25
N SER A 112 -19.12 13.52 3.29
CA SER A 112 -19.15 13.80 1.84
C SER A 112 -18.13 14.84 1.36
N ASP A 113 -17.03 15.00 2.10
CA ASP A 113 -16.01 16.04 1.86
C ASP A 113 -14.62 15.43 1.58
N LYS A 114 -14.22 14.45 2.40
CA LYS A 114 -12.93 13.77 2.27
C LYS A 114 -13.09 12.38 1.66
N LYS A 115 -12.05 11.87 1.00
CA LYS A 115 -12.01 10.46 0.57
C LYS A 115 -12.12 9.50 1.76
N SER A 116 -12.81 8.37 1.54
CA SER A 116 -12.78 7.26 2.49
C SER A 116 -11.36 6.71 2.61
N ALA A 117 -10.90 6.49 3.83
CA ALA A 117 -9.49 6.18 4.11
C ALA A 117 -9.30 5.13 5.22
N VAL A 118 -10.38 4.56 5.76
CA VAL A 118 -10.30 3.58 6.85
C VAL A 118 -11.11 2.34 6.49
N LEU A 119 -10.42 1.20 6.44
CA LEU A 119 -11.02 -0.11 6.23
C LEU A 119 -11.49 -0.67 7.56
N PHE A 120 -12.78 -0.99 7.66
CA PHE A 120 -13.37 -1.62 8.83
C PHE A 120 -13.28 -3.14 8.74
N LYS A 121 -12.86 -3.79 9.82
CA LYS A 121 -12.91 -5.24 9.99
C LYS A 121 -13.95 -5.59 11.06
N PRO A 122 -14.66 -6.73 10.92
CA PRO A 122 -14.45 -7.76 9.88
C PRO A 122 -15.14 -7.47 8.54
N CYS A 123 -16.03 -6.46 8.46
CA CYS A 123 -16.92 -6.30 7.31
C CYS A 123 -16.24 -5.93 5.98
N GLY A 124 -15.04 -5.38 5.99
CA GLY A 124 -14.25 -5.07 4.80
C GLY A 124 -14.67 -3.80 4.04
N HIS A 125 -15.53 -2.94 4.61
CA HIS A 125 -15.92 -1.68 4.00
C HIS A 125 -14.91 -0.56 4.30
N MET A 126 -14.59 0.25 3.29
CA MET A 126 -13.83 1.49 3.42
C MET A 126 -14.73 2.66 3.03
N CYS A 127 -15.44 3.22 4.01
CA CYS A 127 -16.56 4.15 3.77
C CYS A 127 -16.54 5.44 4.60
N ALA A 128 -15.49 5.63 5.40
CA ALA A 128 -15.30 6.82 6.22
C ALA A 128 -13.89 7.36 6.05
N CYS A 129 -13.75 8.68 6.13
CA CYS A 129 -12.45 9.33 6.28
C CYS A 129 -11.93 9.16 7.71
N GLU A 130 -10.64 9.44 7.91
CA GLU A 130 -9.94 9.25 9.19
C GLU A 130 -10.58 10.01 10.36
N SER A 131 -11.06 11.24 10.15
CA SER A 131 -11.71 12.01 11.22
C SER A 131 -13.09 11.46 11.57
N CYS A 132 -13.89 11.07 10.58
CA CYS A 132 -15.24 10.57 10.81
C CYS A 132 -15.22 9.16 11.44
N SER A 133 -14.22 8.33 11.14
CA SER A 133 -14.14 6.98 11.70
C SER A 133 -13.89 6.95 13.20
N GLN A 134 -13.24 7.96 13.79
CA GLN A 134 -12.83 7.96 15.20
C GLN A 134 -13.98 7.77 16.21
N ILE A 135 -15.20 8.16 15.84
CA ILE A 135 -16.38 8.05 16.71
C ILE A 135 -17.27 6.84 16.37
N MET A 136 -16.87 6.01 15.39
CA MET A 136 -17.70 4.94 14.86
C MET A 136 -17.45 3.63 15.59
N LYS A 137 -18.54 3.00 16.07
CA LYS A 137 -18.50 1.63 16.63
C LYS A 137 -19.12 0.59 15.70
N LYS A 138 -19.96 1.02 14.76
CA LYS A 138 -20.60 0.17 13.74
C LYS A 138 -20.41 0.77 12.36
N CYS A 139 -20.27 -0.08 11.35
CA CYS A 139 -20.11 0.35 9.97
C CYS A 139 -21.39 1.02 9.46
N VAL A 140 -21.30 2.21 8.88
CA VAL A 140 -22.49 2.91 8.34
C VAL A 140 -23.10 2.23 7.11
N MET A 141 -22.33 1.45 6.36
CA MET A 141 -22.82 0.73 5.18
C MET A 141 -23.63 -0.52 5.55
N CYS A 142 -23.14 -1.34 6.48
CA CYS A 142 -23.73 -2.65 6.75
C CYS A 142 -24.17 -2.86 8.21
N ARG A 143 -23.97 -1.87 9.08
CA ARG A 143 -24.27 -1.91 10.53
C ARG A 143 -23.52 -2.98 11.33
N ALA A 144 -22.58 -3.70 10.72
CA ALA A 144 -21.70 -4.64 11.41
C ALA A 144 -20.88 -3.92 12.49
N GLN A 145 -20.65 -4.60 13.61
CA GLN A 145 -19.75 -4.16 14.65
C GLN A 145 -18.34 -3.98 14.07
N ILE A 146 -17.70 -2.85 14.36
CA ILE A 146 -16.31 -2.62 13.99
C ILE A 146 -15.44 -3.17 15.11
N GLU A 147 -14.51 -4.04 14.76
CA GLU A 147 -13.49 -4.59 15.66
C GLU A 147 -12.14 -3.91 15.43
N LEU A 148 -11.75 -3.74 14.16
CA LEU A 148 -10.50 -3.08 13.79
C LEU A 148 -10.73 -1.99 12.74
N MET A 149 -9.97 -0.91 12.87
CA MET A 149 -9.84 0.15 11.88
C MET A 149 -8.42 0.12 11.28
N VAL A 150 -8.33 -0.21 10.00
CA VAL A 150 -7.07 -0.28 9.26
C VAL A 150 -6.95 0.96 8.38
N PRO A 151 -5.96 1.84 8.60
CA PRO A 151 -5.81 3.05 7.80
C PRO A 151 -5.36 2.72 6.36
N MET A 152 -5.70 3.60 5.43
CA MET A 152 -5.37 3.47 4.00
C MET A 152 -3.88 3.28 3.76
N THR A 153 -3.01 3.90 4.57
CA THR A 153 -1.55 3.72 4.48
C THR A 153 -1.14 2.26 4.67
N VAL A 154 -1.72 1.56 5.65
CA VAL A 154 -1.49 0.13 5.89
C VAL A 154 -2.08 -0.71 4.76
N CYS A 155 -3.31 -0.39 4.31
CA CYS A 155 -3.91 -1.03 3.14
C CYS A 155 -3.08 -0.86 1.86
N ALA A 156 -2.31 0.22 1.73
CA ALA A 156 -1.42 0.48 0.60
C ALA A 156 -0.03 -0.19 0.75
N GLY A 157 0.21 -0.93 1.83
CA GLY A 157 1.47 -1.62 2.12
C GLY A 157 2.50 -0.76 2.86
N GLY A 158 2.09 0.41 3.38
CA GLY A 158 2.90 1.26 4.25
C GLY A 158 2.80 0.88 5.72
N LEU A 159 3.53 1.62 6.57
CA LEU A 159 3.42 1.52 8.02
C LEU A 159 2.22 2.33 8.53
N GLY A 160 1.65 1.90 9.65
CA GLY A 160 0.57 2.62 10.34
C GLY A 160 0.01 1.82 11.51
N ILE A 161 -0.75 2.47 12.38
CA ILE A 161 -1.35 1.85 13.56
C ILE A 161 -2.75 1.35 13.18
N ILE A 162 -2.99 0.06 13.41
CA ILE A 162 -4.33 -0.53 13.35
C ILE A 162 -4.99 -0.29 14.71
N SER A 163 -6.15 0.34 14.74
CA SER A 163 -6.87 0.64 15.98
C SER A 163 -7.90 -0.44 16.30
N GLU A 164 -7.87 -0.95 17.52
CA GLU A 164 -8.92 -1.80 18.07
C GLU A 164 -10.09 -0.95 18.59
N VAL A 165 -11.31 -1.38 18.29
CA VAL A 165 -12.54 -0.72 18.72
C VAL A 165 -13.18 -1.57 19.80
N LYS A 166 -13.14 -1.10 21.04
CA LYS A 166 -13.81 -1.77 22.15
C LYS A 166 -15.32 -1.73 21.92
N ALA A 167 -15.96 -2.90 22.00
CA ALA A 167 -17.41 -2.95 22.13
C ALA A 167 -17.81 -2.29 23.45
N ASP A 168 -18.94 -1.58 23.45
CA ASP A 168 -19.56 -1.18 24.71
C ASP A 168 -19.94 -2.47 25.44
N VAL A 169 -19.37 -2.66 26.63
CA VAL A 169 -19.81 -3.69 27.56
C VAL A 169 -21.14 -3.19 28.10
N GLU A 170 -22.23 -3.86 27.73
CA GLU A 170 -23.57 -3.65 28.29
C GLU A 170 -23.61 -3.93 29.79
#